data_AF-M5DP73-F1
#
_entry.id   AF-M5DP73-F1
#
_cell.length_a   1.000
_cell.length_b   1.000
_cell.length_c   1.000
_cell.angle_alpha   90.00
_cell.angle_beta   90.00
_cell.angle_gamma   90.00
#
_symmetry.space_group_name_H-M   'P 1'
#
loop_
_entity.id
_entity.type
_entity.pdbx_description
1 polymer ?
#
loop_
_entity_poly.entity_id
_entity_poly.type
_entity_poly.pdbx_seq_one_letter_code
_entity_poly.pdbx_strand_id
1 'polypeptide(L)'
;MPLSGSMGRSMTGKSGTGAKYWSTSFDQLEDADTDPRLISQKLGLTYDPNANYSLVIVDSQAAAPLTGVKSVSATFENVSEFANTELPDDFPKSFTDKVMTPEFQSEYSSQYKAAQDAGAFDKKWSAKNFENHLNTTDLSSSDKALMKQRFEMHEAIGNNDDYLGNGLTKNNNPTVKQEYGVVETLNFERNEVNLSQLDQKNAITILPGLSPI
;
A
#
# COMPACT_ATOMS: atom_id res chain seq x y z
N MET A 1 -11.74 -24.49 6.07
CA MET A 1 -11.54 -24.53 4.60
C MET A 1 -10.05 -24.47 4.34
N PRO A 2 -9.50 -25.14 3.31
CA PRO A 2 -8.10 -24.94 2.95
C PRO A 2 -7.88 -23.48 2.56
N LEU A 3 -6.76 -22.90 3.02
CA LEU A 3 -6.38 -21.54 2.68
C LEU A 3 -6.18 -21.43 1.16
N SER A 4 -6.63 -20.35 0.55
CA SER A 4 -6.49 -20.09 -0.88
C SER A 4 -6.15 -18.61 -1.11
N GLY A 5 -5.68 -18.28 -2.31
CA GLY A 5 -5.21 -16.93 -2.65
C GLY A 5 -3.75 -16.67 -2.28
N SER A 6 -3.25 -15.50 -2.67
CA SER A 6 -1.91 -14.98 -2.39
C SER A 6 -1.91 -14.07 -1.16
N MET A 7 -0.72 -13.76 -0.62
CA MET A 7 -0.59 -12.89 0.56
C MET A 7 -1.08 -11.45 0.33
N GLY A 8 -0.99 -10.98 -0.90
CA GLY A 8 -1.43 -9.66 -1.32
C GLY A 8 -1.87 -9.65 -2.78
N ARG A 9 -1.92 -8.46 -3.38
CA ARG A 9 -2.29 -8.30 -4.79
C ARG A 9 -1.19 -8.90 -5.66
N SER A 10 -1.57 -9.73 -6.64
CA SER A 10 -0.60 -10.24 -7.62
C SER A 10 -0.02 -9.09 -8.45
N MET A 11 1.28 -9.13 -8.70
CA MET A 11 2.03 -8.17 -9.52
C MET A 11 3.04 -8.94 -10.37
N THR A 12 3.23 -8.49 -11.61
CA THR A 12 4.32 -8.96 -12.48
C THR A 12 5.32 -7.83 -12.64
N GLY A 13 6.54 -8.04 -12.14
CA GLY A 13 7.67 -7.14 -12.33
C GLY A 13 8.72 -7.74 -13.25
N LYS A 14 9.79 -7.00 -13.55
CA LYS A 14 10.92 -7.50 -14.36
C LYS A 14 11.58 -8.73 -13.75
N SER A 15 11.55 -8.87 -12.42
CA SER A 15 12.23 -9.97 -11.73
C SER A 15 11.36 -11.20 -11.44
N GLY A 16 10.05 -11.15 -11.71
CA GLY A 16 9.15 -12.28 -11.47
C GLY A 16 7.68 -11.90 -11.34
N THR A 17 6.85 -12.89 -11.00
CA THR A 17 5.42 -12.71 -10.72
C THR A 17 5.12 -13.30 -9.35
N GLY A 18 4.40 -12.56 -8.52
CA GLY A 18 4.03 -13.00 -7.17
C GLY A 18 3.23 -11.93 -6.43
N ALA A 19 3.04 -12.13 -5.12
CA ALA A 19 2.28 -11.21 -4.30
C ALA A 19 3.06 -9.93 -4.00
N LYS A 20 2.34 -8.81 -3.99
CA LYS A 20 2.79 -7.51 -3.48
C LYS A 20 1.89 -7.07 -2.33
N TYR A 21 2.50 -6.74 -1.19
CA TYR A 21 1.81 -6.31 0.02
C TYR A 21 2.66 -5.35 0.84
N TRP A 22 1.98 -4.60 1.69
CA TRP A 22 2.59 -3.72 2.68
C TRP A 22 2.49 -4.41 4.05
N SER A 23 3.55 -4.32 4.84
CA SER A 23 3.58 -4.91 6.17
C SER A 23 4.42 -4.08 7.15
N THR A 24 4.22 -4.36 8.43
CA THR A 24 4.98 -3.84 9.55
C THR A 24 5.39 -4.99 10.47
N SER A 25 6.19 -4.74 11.50
CA SER A 25 6.48 -5.75 12.50
C SER A 25 5.30 -5.97 13.44
N PHE A 26 5.13 -7.20 13.92
CA PHE A 26 4.06 -7.53 14.85
C PHE A 26 4.18 -6.72 16.16
N ASP A 27 5.40 -6.55 16.68
CA ASP A 27 5.70 -5.75 17.87
C ASP A 27 5.18 -4.30 17.78
N GLN A 28 5.15 -3.72 16.57
CA GLN A 28 4.66 -2.36 16.37
C GLN A 28 3.13 -2.25 16.36
N LEU A 29 2.42 -3.37 16.28
CA LEU A 29 0.95 -3.45 16.33
C LEU A 29 0.42 -4.04 17.64
N GLU A 30 1.28 -4.52 18.55
CA GLU A 30 0.88 -5.25 19.77
C GLU A 30 -0.12 -4.47 20.65
N ASP A 31 -0.05 -3.15 20.70
CA ASP A 31 -0.99 -2.29 21.44
C ASP A 31 -2.40 -2.18 20.81
N ALA A 32 -2.56 -2.68 19.58
CA ALA A 32 -3.79 -2.59 18.79
C ALA A 32 -4.22 -3.92 18.14
N ASP A 33 -3.45 -5.01 18.31
CA ASP A 33 -3.48 -6.24 17.50
C ASP A 33 -4.79 -7.04 17.53
N THR A 34 -5.72 -6.69 18.42
CA THR A 34 -7.06 -7.28 18.52
C THR A 34 -8.17 -6.43 17.90
N ASP A 35 -8.00 -5.10 17.76
CA ASP A 35 -9.04 -4.18 17.25
C ASP A 35 -8.72 -3.75 15.80
N PRO A 36 -9.47 -4.23 14.79
CA PRO A 36 -9.21 -3.92 13.39
C PRO A 36 -9.35 -2.43 13.07
N ARG A 37 -10.17 -1.68 13.80
CA ARG A 37 -10.28 -0.22 13.62
C ARG A 37 -9.00 0.48 14.09
N LEU A 38 -8.47 0.10 15.25
CA LEU A 38 -7.23 0.69 15.76
C LEU A 38 -6.04 0.33 14.87
N ILE A 39 -5.97 -0.92 14.40
CA ILE A 39 -4.97 -1.35 13.41
C ILE A 39 -5.07 -0.50 12.15
N SER A 40 -6.26 -0.38 11.54
CA SER A 40 -6.44 0.44 10.34
C SER A 40 -5.99 1.88 10.54
N GLN A 41 -6.36 2.52 11.65
CA GLN A 41 -5.96 3.90 11.95
C GLN A 41 -4.45 4.06 12.13
N LYS A 42 -3.81 3.11 12.80
CA LYS A 42 -2.35 3.10 13.01
C LYS A 42 -1.59 2.80 11.72
N LEU A 43 -2.20 2.07 10.79
CA LEU A 43 -1.66 1.73 9.48
C LEU A 43 -1.99 2.75 8.38
N GLY A 44 -2.67 3.86 8.68
CA GLY A 44 -3.06 4.83 7.65
C GLY A 44 -4.07 4.26 6.65
N LEU A 45 -4.94 3.33 7.08
CA LEU A 45 -5.96 2.66 6.27
C LEU A 45 -7.37 3.08 6.68
N THR A 46 -8.30 3.00 5.74
CA THR A 46 -9.74 3.16 5.99
C THR A 46 -10.32 1.89 6.62
N TYR A 47 -11.04 2.04 7.73
CA TYR A 47 -11.77 0.95 8.40
C TYR A 47 -13.19 0.80 7.83
N ASP A 48 -13.61 -0.43 7.53
CA ASP A 48 -14.97 -0.80 7.12
C ASP A 48 -15.61 -1.68 8.22
N PRO A 49 -16.62 -1.20 8.96
CA PRO A 49 -17.26 -1.97 10.02
C PRO A 49 -18.03 -3.21 9.53
N ASN A 50 -18.27 -3.35 8.23
CA ASN A 50 -18.98 -4.48 7.65
C ASN A 50 -18.04 -5.57 7.12
N ALA A 51 -16.72 -5.33 7.13
CA ALA A 51 -15.73 -6.29 6.66
C ALA A 51 -15.35 -7.29 7.77
N ASN A 52 -14.95 -8.50 7.34
CA ASN A 52 -14.35 -9.49 8.23
C ASN A 52 -12.83 -9.35 8.18
N TYR A 53 -12.20 -9.18 9.35
CA TYR A 53 -10.77 -8.95 9.46
C TYR A 53 -10.04 -10.17 10.01
N SER A 54 -8.85 -10.40 9.49
CA SER A 54 -7.87 -11.38 9.97
C SER A 54 -6.50 -10.72 9.98
N LEU A 55 -5.66 -11.05 10.96
CA LEU A 55 -4.24 -10.68 10.96
C LEU A 55 -3.42 -11.86 10.41
N VAL A 56 -2.56 -11.58 9.42
CA VAL A 56 -1.60 -12.56 8.90
C VAL A 56 -0.23 -12.17 9.42
N ILE A 57 0.35 -13.04 10.25
CA ILE A 57 1.72 -12.90 10.75
C ILE A 57 2.62 -13.73 9.83
N VAL A 58 3.69 -13.12 9.33
CA VAL A 58 4.60 -13.75 8.36
C VAL A 58 5.94 -14.00 9.04
N ASP A 59 6.39 -15.25 9.06
CA ASP A 59 7.79 -15.57 9.35
C ASP A 59 8.59 -15.28 8.09
N SER A 60 9.23 -14.11 8.05
CA SER A 60 9.98 -13.65 6.87
C SER A 60 11.16 -14.56 6.54
N GLN A 61 11.77 -15.21 7.54
CA GLN A 61 12.89 -16.14 7.33
C GLN A 61 12.40 -17.43 6.68
N ALA A 62 11.26 -17.96 7.11
CA ALA A 62 10.66 -19.15 6.52
C ALA A 62 10.02 -18.87 5.15
N ALA A 63 9.42 -17.70 4.96
CA ALA A 63 8.74 -17.31 3.72
C ALA A 63 9.71 -16.96 2.59
N ALA A 64 10.85 -16.33 2.89
CA ALA A 64 11.81 -15.84 1.88
C ALA A 64 12.26 -16.91 0.85
N PRO A 65 12.71 -18.12 1.24
CA PRO A 65 13.13 -19.13 0.26
C PRO A 65 11.99 -19.67 -0.60
N LEU A 66 10.74 -19.55 -0.15
CA LEU A 66 9.56 -20.01 -0.90
C LEU A 66 9.15 -18.95 -1.94
N THR A 67 9.10 -17.70 -1.51
CA THR A 67 8.48 -16.59 -2.24
C THR A 67 9.48 -15.78 -3.08
N GLY A 68 10.78 -15.84 -2.76
CA GLY A 68 11.77 -14.94 -3.33
C GLY A 68 11.51 -13.47 -2.96
N VAL A 69 10.87 -13.22 -1.81
CA VAL A 69 10.47 -11.87 -1.38
C VAL A 69 11.68 -10.94 -1.26
N LYS A 70 11.51 -9.71 -1.72
CA LYS A 70 12.37 -8.58 -1.35
C LYS A 70 11.51 -7.54 -0.68
N SER A 71 11.96 -7.11 0.48
CA SER A 71 11.33 -6.07 1.29
C SER A 71 12.16 -4.81 1.17
N VAL A 72 11.50 -3.66 0.99
CA VAL A 72 12.14 -2.35 1.02
C VAL A 72 11.42 -1.46 2.02
N SER A 73 12.18 -0.63 2.75
CA SER A 73 11.55 0.36 3.65
C SER A 73 10.75 1.35 2.81
N ALA A 74 9.60 1.78 3.30
CA ALA A 74 8.66 2.63 2.55
C ALA A 74 9.08 4.12 2.48
N THR A 75 10.31 4.38 2.04
CA THR A 75 10.81 5.74 1.76
C THR A 75 10.59 6.11 0.31
N PHE A 76 10.52 7.41 0.00
CA PHE A 76 10.41 7.88 -1.38
C PHE A 76 11.51 7.31 -2.27
N GLU A 77 12.75 7.29 -1.78
CA GLU A 77 13.92 6.73 -2.47
C GLU A 77 13.73 5.24 -2.78
N ASN A 78 13.47 4.42 -1.77
CA ASN A 78 13.39 2.98 -1.91
C ASN A 78 12.19 2.52 -2.75
N VAL A 79 11.03 3.16 -2.59
CA VAL A 79 9.84 2.85 -3.39
C VAL A 79 10.02 3.33 -4.84
N SER A 80 10.74 4.44 -5.06
CA SER A 80 11.14 4.85 -6.41
C SER A 80 12.06 3.83 -7.06
N GLU A 81 13.11 3.40 -6.37
CA GLU A 81 14.05 2.39 -6.88
C GLU A 81 13.33 1.08 -7.20
N PHE A 82 12.42 0.64 -6.32
CA PHE A 82 11.58 -0.53 -6.55
C PHE A 82 10.75 -0.37 -7.83
N ALA A 83 10.03 0.74 -7.99
CA ALA A 83 9.19 1.00 -9.15
C ALA A 83 10.02 1.06 -10.44
N ASN A 84 11.15 1.75 -10.41
CA ASN A 84 12.05 1.88 -11.55
C ASN A 84 12.70 0.55 -11.95
N THR A 85 12.85 -0.39 -11.02
CA THR A 85 13.46 -1.70 -11.28
C THR A 85 12.42 -2.71 -11.75
N GLU A 86 11.30 -2.80 -11.05
CA GLU A 86 10.31 -3.85 -11.30
C GLU A 86 9.30 -3.44 -12.38
N LEU A 87 9.00 -2.13 -12.52
CA LEU A 87 8.00 -1.58 -13.44
C LEU A 87 8.55 -0.37 -14.24
N PRO A 88 9.73 -0.48 -14.89
CA PRO A 88 10.41 0.65 -15.55
C PRO A 88 9.61 1.27 -16.71
N ASP A 89 8.76 0.47 -17.36
CA ASP A 89 7.98 0.91 -18.52
C ASP A 89 6.81 1.81 -18.07
N ASP A 90 6.21 1.51 -16.91
CA ASP A 90 5.10 2.28 -16.32
C ASP A 90 5.61 3.44 -15.45
N PHE A 91 6.69 3.20 -14.69
CA PHE A 91 7.23 4.13 -13.70
C PHE A 91 8.75 4.30 -13.88
N PRO A 92 9.20 4.95 -14.96
CA PRO A 92 10.61 5.22 -15.19
C PRO A 92 11.16 6.24 -14.18
N LYS A 93 12.49 6.27 -14.01
CA LYS A 93 13.17 7.19 -13.08
C LYS A 93 12.81 8.66 -13.33
N SER A 94 12.67 9.06 -14.59
CA SER A 94 12.29 10.43 -14.97
C SER A 94 10.90 10.85 -14.49
N PHE A 95 10.04 9.88 -14.18
CA PHE A 95 8.73 10.09 -13.55
C PHE A 95 8.85 10.09 -12.03
N THR A 96 9.46 9.07 -11.42
CA THR A 96 9.56 8.96 -9.96
C THR A 96 10.36 10.10 -9.34
N ASP A 97 11.41 10.60 -10.01
CA ASP A 97 12.18 11.78 -9.60
C ASP A 97 11.33 13.04 -9.42
N LYS A 98 10.16 13.11 -10.08
CA LYS A 98 9.23 14.25 -10.00
C LYS A 98 8.13 14.06 -8.97
N VAL A 99 7.64 12.83 -8.82
CA VAL A 99 6.40 12.57 -8.07
C VAL A 99 6.60 11.94 -6.70
N MET A 100 7.79 11.40 -6.43
CA MET A 100 8.14 10.77 -5.16
C MET A 100 8.88 11.78 -4.28
N THR A 101 8.22 12.90 -4.01
CA THR A 101 8.72 13.98 -3.13
C THR A 101 7.64 14.39 -2.12
N PRO A 102 8.01 14.96 -0.96
CA PRO A 102 7.05 15.47 0.00
C PRO A 102 6.07 16.48 -0.60
N GLU A 103 6.55 17.40 -1.44
CA GLU A 103 5.74 18.46 -2.05
C GLU A 103 4.71 17.88 -3.02
N PHE A 104 5.12 16.94 -3.89
CA PHE A 104 4.21 16.30 -4.83
C PHE A 104 3.20 15.41 -4.11
N GLN A 105 3.64 14.66 -3.09
CA GLN A 105 2.75 13.81 -2.31
C GLN A 105 1.69 14.63 -1.56
N SER A 106 2.05 15.81 -1.03
CA SER A 106 1.10 16.72 -0.39
C SER A 106 0.03 17.20 -1.37
N GLU A 107 0.43 17.65 -2.57
CA GLU A 107 -0.51 18.10 -3.60
C GLU A 107 -1.37 16.92 -4.11
N TYR A 108 -0.76 15.76 -4.34
CA TYR A 108 -1.47 14.54 -4.73
C TYR A 108 -2.53 14.14 -3.70
N SER A 109 -2.18 14.15 -2.39
CA SER A 109 -3.12 13.87 -1.31
C SER A 109 -4.30 14.84 -1.31
N SER A 110 -4.03 16.14 -1.51
CA SER A 110 -5.04 17.19 -1.60
C SER A 110 -6.00 16.95 -2.77
N GLN A 111 -5.47 16.72 -3.98
CA GLN A 111 -6.28 16.47 -5.18
C GLN A 111 -7.06 15.16 -5.09
N TYR A 112 -6.46 14.11 -4.54
CA TYR A 112 -7.12 12.82 -4.33
C TYR A 112 -8.31 12.95 -3.38
N LYS A 113 -8.15 13.66 -2.26
CA LYS A 113 -9.22 13.91 -1.28
C LYS A 113 -10.32 14.80 -1.86
N ALA A 114 -9.96 15.86 -2.59
CA ALA A 114 -10.93 16.68 -3.30
C ALA A 114 -11.73 15.88 -4.34
N ALA A 115 -11.10 14.94 -5.05
CA ALA A 115 -11.78 14.02 -5.96
C ALA A 115 -12.75 13.09 -5.21
N GLN A 116 -12.33 12.54 -4.08
CA GLN A 116 -13.16 11.70 -3.23
C GLN A 116 -14.37 12.46 -2.69
N ASP A 117 -14.18 13.66 -2.15
CA ASP A 117 -15.25 14.52 -1.62
C ASP A 117 -16.24 14.97 -2.70
N ALA A 118 -15.77 15.12 -3.94
CA ALA A 118 -16.60 15.39 -5.11
C ALA A 118 -17.33 14.14 -5.66
N GLY A 119 -17.18 12.97 -5.03
CA GLY A 119 -17.81 11.72 -5.46
C GLY A 119 -17.20 11.12 -6.73
N ALA A 120 -15.98 11.49 -7.10
CA ALA A 120 -15.33 10.99 -8.33
C ALA A 120 -15.19 9.45 -8.34
N PHE A 121 -15.15 8.83 -7.17
CA PHE A 121 -14.92 7.39 -7.02
C PHE A 121 -16.19 6.59 -6.67
N ASP A 122 -17.36 7.22 -6.51
CA ASP A 122 -18.60 6.58 -6.04
C ASP A 122 -19.02 5.38 -6.90
N LYS A 123 -18.85 5.48 -8.22
CA LYS A 123 -19.16 4.40 -9.16
C LYS A 123 -18.00 3.44 -9.36
N LYS A 124 -16.79 3.98 -9.44
CA LYS A 124 -15.57 3.23 -9.74
C LYS A 124 -14.34 4.04 -9.36
N TRP A 125 -13.48 3.43 -8.57
CA TRP A 125 -12.14 3.94 -8.34
C TRP A 125 -11.26 3.67 -9.58
N SER A 126 -10.83 4.71 -10.30
CA SER A 126 -10.02 4.57 -11.52
C SER A 126 -9.27 5.86 -11.90
N ALA A 127 -8.14 5.70 -12.58
CA ALA A 127 -7.35 6.81 -13.10
C ALA A 127 -8.15 7.71 -14.04
N LYS A 128 -9.12 7.16 -14.78
CA LYS A 128 -9.98 7.96 -15.68
C LYS A 128 -10.91 8.89 -14.90
N ASN A 129 -11.48 8.43 -13.80
CA ASN A 129 -12.34 9.26 -12.96
C ASN A 129 -11.53 10.32 -12.22
N PHE A 130 -10.31 9.97 -11.78
CA PHE A 130 -9.40 10.95 -11.21
C PHE A 130 -8.99 12.02 -12.24
N GLU A 131 -8.65 11.62 -13.47
CA GLU A 131 -8.38 12.55 -14.58
C GLU A 131 -9.56 13.48 -14.87
N ASN A 132 -10.79 12.98 -14.82
CA ASN A 132 -11.99 13.81 -15.00
C ASN A 132 -12.10 14.89 -13.90
N HIS A 133 -11.80 14.54 -12.64
CA HIS A 133 -11.72 15.54 -11.56
C HIS A 133 -10.59 16.54 -11.80
N LEU A 134 -9.39 16.06 -12.14
CA LEU A 134 -8.26 16.96 -12.44
C LEU A 134 -8.60 17.94 -13.56
N ASN A 135 -9.41 17.56 -14.54
CA ASN A 135 -9.84 18.48 -15.60
C ASN A 135 -10.74 19.64 -15.12
N THR A 136 -11.28 19.59 -13.90
CA THR A 136 -12.02 20.70 -13.30
C THR A 136 -11.14 21.65 -12.49
N THR A 137 -9.84 21.40 -12.39
CA THR A 137 -8.88 22.24 -11.64
C THR A 137 -8.03 23.11 -12.57
N ASP A 138 -7.38 24.12 -11.99
CA ASP A 138 -6.49 25.06 -12.70
C ASP A 138 -5.06 24.51 -12.91
N LEU A 139 -4.80 23.24 -12.58
CA LEU A 139 -3.50 22.61 -12.81
C LEU A 139 -3.10 22.65 -14.29
N SER A 140 -1.80 22.69 -14.56
CA SER A 140 -1.30 22.60 -15.93
C SER A 140 -1.58 21.21 -16.52
N SER A 141 -1.67 21.10 -17.85
CA SER A 141 -1.85 19.80 -18.51
C SER A 141 -0.74 18.80 -18.17
N SER A 142 0.50 19.28 -17.97
CA SER A 142 1.62 18.45 -17.53
C SER A 142 1.44 17.95 -16.10
N ASP A 143 0.97 18.79 -15.18
CA ASP A 143 0.77 18.37 -13.79
C ASP A 143 -0.39 17.38 -13.68
N LYS A 144 -1.47 17.60 -14.45
CA LYS A 144 -2.59 16.65 -14.53
C LYS A 144 -2.14 15.27 -15.02
N ALA A 145 -1.25 15.23 -16.00
CA ALA A 145 -0.67 13.98 -16.49
C ALA A 145 0.17 13.27 -15.41
N LEU A 146 1.01 14.02 -14.68
CA LEU A 146 1.81 13.47 -13.57
C LEU A 146 0.92 12.96 -12.43
N MET A 147 -0.13 13.70 -12.06
CA MET A 147 -1.08 13.31 -11.01
C MET A 147 -1.81 12.01 -11.37
N LYS A 148 -2.28 11.91 -12.62
CA LYS A 148 -2.90 10.68 -13.12
C LYS A 148 -1.93 9.49 -13.07
N GLN A 149 -0.70 9.65 -13.54
CA GLN A 149 0.29 8.57 -13.49
C GLN A 149 0.69 8.22 -12.04
N ARG A 150 0.66 9.19 -11.11
CA ARG A 150 0.85 8.94 -9.67
C ARG A 150 -0.30 8.14 -9.06
N PHE A 151 -1.54 8.34 -9.54
CA PHE A 151 -2.69 7.51 -9.19
C PHE A 151 -2.54 6.09 -9.72
N GLU A 152 -2.06 5.91 -10.96
CA GLU A 152 -1.76 4.60 -11.53
C GLU A 152 -0.67 3.88 -10.71
N MET A 153 0.34 4.63 -10.24
CA MET A 153 1.35 4.12 -9.30
C MET A 153 0.74 3.73 -7.94
N HIS A 154 -0.17 4.54 -7.40
CA HIS A 154 -0.93 4.19 -6.18
C HIS A 154 -1.67 2.85 -6.40
N GLU A 155 -2.35 2.67 -7.53
CA GLU A 155 -3.03 1.42 -7.83
C GLU A 155 -2.07 0.21 -7.87
N ALA A 156 -0.96 0.34 -8.60
CA ALA A 156 -0.01 -0.73 -8.83
C ALA A 156 0.76 -1.08 -7.54
N ILE A 157 1.34 -0.08 -6.89
CA ILE A 157 2.32 -0.23 -5.81
C ILE A 157 1.66 -0.11 -4.43
N GLY A 158 0.59 0.66 -4.28
CA GLY A 158 -0.13 0.82 -3.00
C GLY A 158 0.38 1.98 -2.14
N ASN A 159 1.26 2.83 -2.66
CA ASN A 159 1.65 4.09 -2.04
C ASN A 159 0.48 5.09 -2.15
N ASN A 160 -0.42 5.05 -1.18
CA ASN A 160 -1.69 5.78 -1.19
C ASN A 160 -1.56 7.31 -0.97
N ASP A 161 -2.69 7.98 -0.78
CA ASP A 161 -2.76 9.42 -0.52
C ASP A 161 -2.29 9.82 0.89
N ASP A 162 -2.19 8.89 1.83
CA ASP A 162 -1.62 9.10 3.17
C ASP A 162 -0.14 8.66 3.28
N TYR A 163 0.43 8.10 2.21
CA TYR A 163 1.84 7.72 2.15
C TYR A 163 2.76 8.91 2.43
N LEU A 164 3.70 8.76 3.37
CA LEU A 164 4.59 9.85 3.80
C LEU A 164 5.97 9.80 3.14
N GLY A 165 6.39 8.64 2.64
CA GLY A 165 7.70 8.45 2.02
C GLY A 165 8.89 8.63 2.96
N ASN A 166 8.66 8.60 4.27
CA ASN A 166 9.70 8.64 5.31
C ASN A 166 9.91 7.28 6.00
N GLY A 167 9.26 6.21 5.50
CA GLY A 167 9.33 4.87 6.08
C GLY A 167 8.31 4.58 7.19
N LEU A 168 7.49 5.57 7.58
CA LEU A 168 6.47 5.44 8.61
C LEU A 168 5.06 5.65 8.03
N THR A 169 4.06 4.98 8.61
CA THR A 169 2.65 5.28 8.34
C THR A 169 2.29 6.65 8.89
N LYS A 170 1.31 7.29 8.26
CA LYS A 170 0.56 8.37 8.89
C LYS A 170 -0.39 7.79 9.92
N ASN A 171 -0.39 8.36 11.13
CA ASN A 171 -1.37 8.00 12.15
C ASN A 171 -2.67 8.75 11.90
N ASN A 172 -3.73 8.01 11.55
CA ASN A 172 -5.05 8.59 11.28
C ASN A 172 -5.97 8.58 12.52
N ASN A 173 -5.46 8.22 13.70
CA ASN A 173 -6.26 8.25 14.93
C ASN A 173 -6.40 9.69 15.47
N PRO A 174 -7.61 10.29 15.45
CA PRO A 174 -7.80 11.69 15.83
C PRO A 174 -7.61 11.94 17.33
N THR A 175 -7.55 10.89 18.15
CA THR A 175 -7.40 10.98 19.61
C THR A 175 -5.95 10.95 20.07
N VAL A 176 -5.00 10.64 19.17
CA VAL A 176 -3.58 10.49 19.47
C VAL A 176 -2.81 11.66 18.86
N LYS A 177 -1.96 12.33 19.65
CA LYS A 177 -1.15 13.48 19.20
C LYS A 177 0.12 13.09 18.41
N GLN A 178 0.34 11.81 18.22
CA GLN A 178 1.49 11.27 17.49
C GLN A 178 1.19 11.31 15.99
N GLU A 179 2.06 11.95 15.23
CA GLU A 179 1.91 12.15 13.78
C GLU A 179 2.12 10.84 12.98
N TYR A 180 3.05 10.00 13.43
CA TYR A 180 3.47 8.78 12.73
C TYR A 180 2.96 7.53 13.45
N GLY A 181 2.62 6.48 12.70
CA GLY A 181 2.25 5.18 13.26
C GLY A 181 3.45 4.25 13.38
N VAL A 182 3.58 3.33 12.42
CA VAL A 182 4.54 2.21 12.43
C VAL A 182 5.52 2.29 11.27
N VAL A 183 6.59 1.51 11.32
CA VAL A 183 7.49 1.33 10.17
C VAL A 183 6.80 0.46 9.13
N GLU A 184 6.85 0.90 7.87
CA GLU A 184 6.30 0.16 6.74
C GLU A 184 7.38 -0.41 5.84
N THR A 185 7.10 -1.60 5.35
CA THR A 185 7.84 -2.23 4.28
C THR A 185 6.92 -2.56 3.12
N LEU A 186 7.40 -2.27 1.91
CA LEU A 186 6.82 -2.79 0.68
C LEU A 186 7.51 -4.12 0.39
N ASN A 187 6.69 -5.17 0.21
CA ASN A 187 7.15 -6.52 -0.04
C ASN A 187 6.68 -6.96 -1.42
N PHE A 188 7.59 -7.56 -2.19
CA PHE A 188 7.27 -8.18 -3.46
C PHE A 188 7.89 -9.56 -3.55
N GLU A 189 7.02 -10.56 -3.67
CA GLU A 189 7.34 -11.95 -3.95
C GLU A 189 7.56 -12.15 -5.45
N ARG A 190 8.61 -12.88 -5.81
CA ARG A 190 8.99 -13.14 -7.22
C ARG A 190 8.51 -14.49 -7.73
N ASN A 191 7.96 -15.29 -6.82
CA ASN A 191 7.37 -16.59 -7.10
C ASN A 191 5.89 -16.56 -6.71
N GLU A 192 5.05 -17.19 -7.52
CA GLU A 192 3.64 -17.38 -7.18
C GLU A 192 3.51 -18.47 -6.11
N VAL A 193 3.25 -18.05 -4.87
CA VAL A 193 3.01 -18.93 -3.72
C VAL A 193 1.66 -18.56 -3.10
N ASN A 194 0.84 -19.56 -2.82
CA ASN A 194 -0.44 -19.35 -2.17
C ASN A 194 -0.36 -19.54 -0.64
N LEU A 195 -1.37 -19.05 0.08
CA LEU A 195 -1.43 -19.11 1.54
C LEU A 195 -1.34 -20.56 2.07
N SER A 196 -1.93 -21.54 1.38
CA SER A 196 -1.81 -22.95 1.82
C SER A 196 -0.39 -23.48 1.73
N GLN A 197 0.40 -23.08 0.74
CA GLN A 197 1.80 -23.51 0.61
C GLN A 197 2.67 -22.89 1.70
N LEU A 198 2.40 -21.64 2.08
CA LEU A 198 3.08 -20.96 3.18
C LEU A 198 2.73 -21.60 4.53
N ASP A 199 1.44 -21.86 4.76
CA ASP A 199 0.93 -22.49 5.98
C ASP A 199 1.50 -23.90 6.18
N GLN A 200 1.56 -24.73 5.13
CA GLN A 200 2.20 -26.06 5.17
C GLN A 200 3.69 -26.04 5.52
N LYS A 201 4.34 -24.88 5.39
CA LYS A 201 5.75 -24.66 5.74
C LYS A 201 5.92 -23.88 7.05
N ASN A 202 4.83 -23.62 7.78
CA ASN A 202 4.79 -22.77 8.97
C ASN A 202 5.38 -21.37 8.71
N ALA A 203 5.26 -20.86 7.48
CA ALA A 203 5.76 -19.54 7.10
C ALA A 203 4.77 -18.40 7.41
N ILE A 204 3.52 -18.75 7.76
CA ILE A 204 2.50 -17.79 8.17
C ILE A 204 1.71 -18.33 9.37
N THR A 205 1.13 -17.42 10.14
CA THR A 205 0.07 -17.68 11.13
C THR A 205 -1.08 -16.74 10.84
N ILE A 206 -2.31 -17.25 10.81
CA ILE A 206 -3.51 -16.44 10.57
C ILE A 206 -4.35 -16.40 11.85
N LEU A 207 -4.60 -15.19 12.34
CA LEU A 207 -5.50 -14.91 13.46
C LEU A 207 -6.83 -14.40 12.90
N PRO A 208 -7.87 -15.25 12.81
CA PRO A 208 -9.16 -14.86 12.25
C PRO A 208 -10.04 -14.14 13.27
N GLY A 209 -11.05 -13.41 12.79
CA GLY A 209 -12.17 -12.96 13.62
C GLY A 209 -11.84 -11.78 14.53
N LEU A 210 -10.98 -10.88 14.07
CA LEU A 210 -10.73 -9.62 14.78
C LEU A 210 -12.01 -8.79 14.81
N SER A 211 -12.30 -8.20 15.96
CA SER A 211 -13.50 -7.37 16.16
C SER A 211 -13.15 -6.17 17.05
N PRO A 212 -13.80 -5.00 16.84
CA PRO A 212 -13.55 -3.85 17.69
C PRO A 212 -13.82 -4.16 19.16
N ILE A 213 -13.02 -3.56 20.04
CA ILE A 213 -13.25 -3.60 21.50
C ILE A 213 -14.30 -2.57 21.88
#